data_AF-A0A932DQQ0-F1
#
_entry.id   AF-A0A932DQQ0-F1
#
_cell.length_a   1.000
_cell.length_b   1.000
_cell.length_c   1.000
_cell.angle_alpha   90.00
_cell.angle_beta   90.00
_cell.angle_gamma   90.00
#
_symmetry.space_group_name_H-M   'P 1'
#
loop_
_entity.id
_entity.type
_entity.pdbx_description
1 polymer ?
#
loop_
_entity_poly.entity_id
_entity_poly.type
_entity_poly.pdbx_seq_one_letter_code
_entity_poly.pdbx_strand_id
1 'polypeptide(L)'
;MTNNKKSGFTLIELLVVISIIGFLATSAMVLLNSARVKARDSKRKADLTQIRKALDMYFDKYNYYPPSASCGWDCNGYSFSTTGGNWIAGLEEFLPKIPVDPINNASIPWGAGNYSYAYGNVGKNSYPAQYDLTAQLENTSDPDRCGVKNYKYYFGDSPWCTAFGGSYSNQIFEVSQLKSF
;
A
#
# COMPACT_ATOMS: atom_id res chain seq x y z
N MET A 1 -23.47 68.96 4.74
CA MET A 1 -22.96 67.92 5.66
C MET A 1 -23.64 66.61 5.29
N THR A 2 -22.97 65.74 4.54
CA THR A 2 -23.53 64.46 4.09
C THR A 2 -23.44 63.43 5.21
N ASN A 3 -24.57 63.08 5.82
CA ASN A 3 -24.68 62.03 6.83
C ASN A 3 -24.45 60.66 6.19
N ASN A 4 -23.23 60.13 6.30
CA ASN A 4 -22.94 58.74 5.98
C ASN A 4 -23.57 57.83 7.06
N LYS A 5 -24.75 57.27 6.77
CA LYS A 5 -25.31 56.18 7.58
C LYS A 5 -24.38 54.98 7.46
N LYS A 6 -23.67 54.65 8.53
CA LYS A 6 -22.91 53.39 8.63
C LYS A 6 -23.91 52.24 8.68
N SER A 7 -23.95 51.39 7.65
CA SER A 7 -24.69 50.14 7.67
C SER A 7 -23.96 49.13 8.55
N GLY A 8 -24.59 48.69 9.64
CA GLY A 8 -24.13 47.56 10.44
C GLY A 8 -24.73 46.26 9.93
N PHE A 9 -24.00 45.15 10.08
CA PHE A 9 -24.53 43.81 9.82
C PHE A 9 -25.62 43.46 10.82
N THR A 10 -26.65 42.77 10.36
CA THR A 10 -27.69 42.21 11.24
C THR A 10 -27.20 40.90 11.87
N LEU A 11 -27.72 40.58 13.06
CA LEU A 11 -27.43 39.31 13.73
C LEU A 11 -27.82 38.10 12.87
N ILE A 12 -28.92 38.22 12.11
CA ILE A 12 -29.39 37.14 11.24
C ILE A 12 -28.47 36.93 10.03
N GLU A 13 -27.91 38.00 9.45
CA GLU A 13 -26.93 37.87 8.37
C GLU A 13 -25.66 37.16 8.85
N LEU A 14 -25.16 37.50 10.04
CA LEU A 14 -24.00 36.82 10.60
C LEU A 14 -24.31 35.34 10.92
N LEU A 15 -25.51 35.05 11.43
CA LEU A 15 -25.94 33.69 11.75
C LEU A 15 -26.06 32.81 10.50
N VAL A 16 -26.61 33.34 9.41
CA VAL A 16 -26.72 32.62 8.13
C VAL A 16 -25.33 32.36 7.52
N VAL A 17 -24.38 33.29 7.65
CA VAL A 17 -23.03 33.11 7.11
C VAL A 17 -22.29 31.98 7.85
N ILE A 18 -22.30 31.99 9.18
CA ILE A 18 -21.61 30.94 9.95
C ILE A 18 -22.27 29.57 9.75
N SER A 19 -23.60 29.52 9.54
CA SER A 19 -24.29 28.26 9.27
C SER A 19 -23.93 27.69 7.89
N ILE A 20 -23.84 28.53 6.86
CA ILE A 20 -23.39 28.11 5.53
C ILE A 20 -21.91 27.65 5.56
N ILE A 21 -21.03 28.40 6.23
CA ILE A 21 -19.61 28.02 6.38
C ILE A 21 -19.50 26.68 7.12
N GLY A 22 -20.26 26.48 8.20
CA GLY A 22 -20.29 25.22 8.94
C GLY A 22 -20.73 24.03 8.08
N PHE A 23 -21.75 24.22 7.25
CA PHE A 23 -22.22 23.19 6.32
C PHE A 23 -21.17 22.85 5.25
N LEU A 24 -20.55 23.86 4.64
CA LEU A 24 -19.49 23.65 3.64
C LEU A 24 -18.24 22.99 4.25
N ALA A 25 -17.86 23.37 5.47
CA ALA A 25 -16.71 22.80 6.16
C ALA A 25 -16.87 21.29 6.47
N THR A 26 -18.06 20.87 6.91
CA THR A 26 -18.33 19.46 7.22
C THR A 26 -18.35 18.59 5.97
N SER A 27 -18.96 19.05 4.87
CA SER A 27 -18.96 18.32 3.59
C SER A 27 -17.55 18.20 2.98
N ALA A 28 -16.73 19.26 3.07
CA ALA A 28 -15.35 19.24 2.59
C ALA A 28 -14.47 18.21 3.32
N MET A 29 -14.69 17.99 4.62
CA MET A 29 -13.91 17.04 5.41
C MET A 29 -14.07 15.58 4.91
N VAL A 30 -15.29 15.18 4.55
CA VAL A 30 -15.56 13.83 4.04
C VAL A 30 -14.81 13.57 2.73
N LEU A 31 -14.83 14.56 1.82
CA LEU A 31 -14.12 14.49 0.55
C LEU A 31 -12.60 14.41 0.74
N LEU A 32 -12.05 15.18 1.68
CA LEU A 32 -10.63 15.19 1.96
C LEU A 32 -10.13 13.83 2.49
N ASN A 33 -10.91 13.16 3.35
CA ASN A 33 -10.55 11.84 3.86
C ASN A 33 -10.50 10.79 2.73
N SER A 34 -11.49 10.80 1.82
CA SER A 34 -11.48 9.91 0.65
C SER A 34 -10.28 10.19 -0.27
N ALA A 35 -9.95 11.47 -0.51
CA ALA A 35 -8.81 11.85 -1.32
C ALA A 35 -7.47 11.36 -0.72
N ARG A 36 -7.31 11.45 0.60
CA ARG A 36 -6.13 10.96 1.32
C ARG A 36 -5.97 9.44 1.19
N VAL A 37 -7.05 8.69 1.33
CA VAL A 37 -7.07 7.22 1.12
C VAL A 37 -6.58 6.88 -0.29
N LYS A 38 -7.17 7.51 -1.32
CA LYS A 38 -6.77 7.28 -2.72
C LYS A 38 -5.30 7.65 -2.99
N ALA A 39 -4.83 8.75 -2.40
CA ALA A 39 -3.44 9.17 -2.54
C ALA A 39 -2.46 8.16 -1.92
N ARG A 40 -2.77 7.62 -0.73
CA ARG A 40 -1.96 6.56 -0.10
C ARG A 40 -1.98 5.28 -0.92
N ASP A 41 -3.13 4.84 -1.42
CA ASP A 41 -3.22 3.65 -2.28
C ASP A 41 -2.46 3.82 -3.59
N SER A 42 -2.56 4.98 -4.23
CA SER A 42 -1.76 5.30 -5.43
C SER A 42 -0.26 5.23 -5.13
N LYS A 43 0.16 5.75 -3.97
CA LYS A 43 1.54 5.65 -3.51
C LYS A 43 1.96 4.18 -3.29
N ARG A 44 1.14 3.35 -2.63
CA ARG A 44 1.44 1.91 -2.45
C ARG A 44 1.65 1.20 -3.78
N LYS A 45 0.79 1.44 -4.76
CA LYS A 45 0.91 0.85 -6.11
C LYS A 45 2.20 1.29 -6.81
N ALA A 46 2.54 2.58 -6.73
CA ALA A 46 3.77 3.11 -7.30
C ALA A 46 5.03 2.56 -6.61
N ASP A 47 5.02 2.49 -5.28
CA ASP A 47 6.11 1.97 -4.47
C ASP A 47 6.37 0.48 -4.77
N LEU A 48 5.31 -0.36 -4.82
CA LEU A 48 5.46 -1.77 -5.22
C LEU A 48 6.00 -1.93 -6.65
N THR A 49 5.58 -1.05 -7.57
CA THR A 49 6.09 -1.06 -8.96
C THR A 49 7.57 -0.70 -9.00
N GLN A 50 8.03 0.24 -8.16
CA GLN A 50 9.44 0.59 -8.04
C GLN A 50 10.27 -0.57 -7.48
N ILE A 51 9.79 -1.23 -6.43
CA ILE A 51 10.44 -2.40 -5.83
C ILE A 51 10.53 -3.53 -6.86
N ARG A 52 9.44 -3.81 -7.58
CA ARG A 52 9.44 -4.81 -8.66
C ARG A 52 10.52 -4.55 -9.71
N LYS A 53 10.65 -3.31 -10.20
CA LYS A 53 11.71 -2.96 -11.17
C LYS A 53 13.10 -3.23 -10.61
N ALA A 54 13.33 -2.92 -9.34
CA ALA A 54 14.61 -3.22 -8.69
C ALA A 54 14.83 -4.74 -8.54
N LEU A 55 13.79 -5.52 -8.25
CA LEU A 55 13.84 -6.98 -8.21
C LEU A 55 14.16 -7.57 -9.59
N ASP A 56 13.60 -7.01 -10.66
CA ASP A 56 13.92 -7.40 -12.04
C ASP A 56 15.40 -7.13 -12.36
N MET A 57 15.92 -5.94 -12.03
CA MET A 57 17.35 -5.62 -12.20
C MET A 57 18.27 -6.53 -11.39
N TYR A 58 17.87 -6.87 -10.15
CA TYR A 58 18.59 -7.82 -9.32
C TYR A 58 18.65 -9.20 -9.96
N PHE A 59 17.51 -9.70 -10.47
CA PHE A 59 17.45 -10.96 -11.18
C PHE A 59 18.32 -10.95 -12.44
N ASP A 60 18.27 -9.88 -13.24
CA ASP A 60 19.07 -9.77 -14.47
C ASP A 60 20.58 -9.80 -14.18
N LYS A 61 21.01 -9.29 -13.01
CA LYS A 61 22.42 -9.33 -12.59
C LYS A 61 22.83 -10.68 -12.00
N TYR A 62 21.99 -11.28 -11.16
CA TYR A 62 22.37 -12.41 -10.31
C TYR A 62 21.73 -13.76 -10.71
N ASN A 63 20.75 -13.77 -11.61
CA ASN A 63 19.93 -14.92 -12.02
C ASN A 63 19.08 -15.56 -10.90
N TYR A 64 18.88 -14.83 -9.79
CA TYR A 64 17.99 -15.22 -8.69
C TYR A 64 17.44 -13.95 -8.03
N TYR A 65 16.32 -14.05 -7.31
CA TYR A 65 15.77 -12.92 -6.54
C TYR A 65 16.46 -12.80 -5.17
N PRO A 66 16.49 -11.59 -4.56
CA PRO A 66 17.14 -11.40 -3.27
C PRO A 66 16.50 -12.26 -2.16
N PRO A 67 17.28 -12.64 -1.13
CA PRO A 67 16.74 -13.41 -0.03
C PRO A 67 15.82 -12.54 0.84
N SER A 68 14.93 -13.18 1.58
CA SER A 68 14.18 -12.48 2.62
C SER A 68 15.15 -12.01 3.71
N ALA A 69 15.05 -10.74 4.13
CA ALA A 69 15.86 -10.21 5.23
C ALA A 69 15.58 -10.92 6.57
N SER A 70 14.39 -11.51 6.72
CA SER A 70 13.94 -12.22 7.92
C SER A 70 14.70 -13.52 8.20
N CYS A 71 15.14 -14.25 7.16
CA CYS A 71 15.72 -15.58 7.36
C CYS A 71 16.79 -16.00 6.33
N GLY A 72 17.14 -15.14 5.36
CA GLY A 72 18.21 -15.42 4.40
C GLY A 72 17.75 -16.30 3.23
N TRP A 73 18.65 -17.17 2.76
CA TRP A 73 18.41 -18.06 1.63
C TRP A 73 17.67 -19.32 2.04
N ASP A 74 16.88 -19.86 1.11
CA ASP A 74 16.21 -21.18 1.22
C ASP A 74 15.31 -21.32 2.44
N CYS A 75 14.85 -20.20 2.98
CA CYS A 75 13.83 -20.16 4.01
C CYS A 75 12.52 -19.73 3.39
N ASN A 76 11.47 -20.48 3.75
CA ASN A 76 10.13 -20.06 3.45
C ASN A 76 9.72 -18.95 4.45
N GLY A 77 10.12 -17.69 4.18
CA GLY A 77 9.73 -16.53 4.99
C GLY A 77 9.41 -15.26 4.21
N TYR A 78 8.57 -14.42 4.82
CA TYR A 78 8.28 -13.07 4.36
C TYR A 78 9.04 -12.03 5.17
N SER A 79 9.57 -11.03 4.48
CA SER A 79 10.08 -9.80 5.07
C SER A 79 9.07 -8.67 4.90
N PHE A 80 9.01 -7.78 5.89
CA PHE A 80 8.01 -6.72 5.94
C PHE A 80 8.69 -5.35 5.97
N SER A 81 8.07 -4.34 5.34
CA SER A 81 8.55 -2.96 5.46
C SER A 81 8.55 -2.54 6.93
N THR A 82 9.73 -2.27 7.48
CA THR A 82 9.88 -1.71 8.83
C THR A 82 10.37 -0.28 8.73
N THR A 83 9.99 0.57 9.69
CA THR A 83 10.44 1.95 9.71
C THR A 83 11.95 2.00 9.96
N GLY A 84 12.70 2.57 9.01
CA GLY A 84 14.14 2.85 9.18
C GLY A 84 15.09 1.67 8.89
N GLY A 85 14.60 0.57 8.31
CA GLY A 85 15.40 -0.62 7.99
C GLY A 85 15.36 -1.01 6.51
N ASN A 86 16.41 -1.69 6.07
CA ASN A 86 16.40 -2.44 4.82
C ASN A 86 15.67 -3.77 5.07
N TRP A 87 14.55 -3.98 4.37
CA TRP A 87 13.70 -5.17 4.54
C TRP A 87 13.75 -6.14 3.36
N ILE A 88 14.58 -5.86 2.33
CA ILE A 88 14.90 -6.79 1.25
C ILE A 88 16.42 -6.75 1.05
N ALA A 89 17.12 -7.76 1.57
CA ALA A 89 18.57 -7.77 1.61
C ALA A 89 19.18 -7.79 0.20
N GLY A 90 20.15 -6.90 -0.06
CA GLY A 90 20.83 -6.77 -1.35
C GLY A 90 20.09 -5.92 -2.38
N LEU A 91 18.84 -5.52 -2.13
CA LEU A 91 18.08 -4.67 -3.06
C LEU A 91 18.56 -3.21 -3.04
N GLU A 92 19.26 -2.78 -1.99
CA GLU A 92 19.84 -1.44 -1.84
C GLU A 92 20.79 -1.06 -2.97
N GLU A 93 21.38 -2.04 -3.66
CA GLU A 93 22.22 -1.81 -4.84
C GLU A 93 21.41 -1.17 -5.99
N PHE A 94 20.15 -1.57 -6.14
CA PHE A 94 19.26 -1.13 -7.23
C PHE A 94 18.23 -0.11 -6.77
N LEU A 95 17.96 -0.07 -5.46
CA LEU A 95 17.00 0.83 -4.84
C LEU A 95 17.57 1.35 -3.51
N PRO A 96 18.34 2.46 -3.52
CA PRO A 96 19.08 2.94 -2.35
C PRO A 96 18.22 3.19 -1.10
N LYS A 97 16.95 3.53 -1.30
CA LYS A 97 15.95 3.65 -0.24
C LYS A 97 14.73 2.83 -0.60
N ILE A 98 14.58 1.67 0.03
CA ILE A 98 13.38 0.85 -0.15
C ILE A 98 12.19 1.58 0.48
N PRO A 99 11.08 1.78 -0.26
CA PRO A 99 9.88 2.40 0.26
C PRO A 99 9.32 1.66 1.48
N VAL A 100 8.60 2.42 2.30
CA VAL A 100 7.85 1.94 3.46
C VAL A 100 6.40 2.38 3.29
N ASP A 101 5.46 1.53 3.72
CA ASP A 101 4.04 1.85 3.64
C ASP A 101 3.72 3.20 4.33
N PRO A 102 2.82 4.04 3.77
CA PRO A 102 2.47 5.32 4.39
C PRO A 102 1.87 5.25 5.79
N ILE A 103 1.23 4.13 6.15
CA ILE A 103 0.66 3.89 7.49
C ILE A 103 1.59 3.01 8.33
N ASN A 104 2.15 1.95 7.73
CA ASN A 104 3.12 1.04 8.35
C ASN A 104 2.80 0.64 9.82
N ASN A 105 1.57 0.19 10.09
CA ASN A 105 1.07 -0.02 11.46
C ASN A 105 1.21 -1.46 11.98
N ALA A 106 1.57 -2.42 11.14
CA ALA A 106 1.71 -3.82 11.52
C ALA A 106 2.64 -4.58 10.56
N SER A 107 3.42 -5.51 11.09
CA SER A 107 4.06 -6.55 10.30
C SER A 107 2.98 -7.55 9.89
N ILE A 108 2.94 -7.95 8.61
CA ILE A 108 1.94 -8.83 7.97
C ILE A 108 0.73 -8.08 7.37
N PRO A 109 0.74 -7.80 6.05
CA PRO A 109 -0.34 -7.05 5.39
C PRO A 109 -1.61 -7.87 5.16
N TRP A 110 -1.58 -9.20 5.32
CA TRP A 110 -2.74 -10.04 5.05
C TRP A 110 -3.88 -9.87 6.07
N GLY A 111 -3.63 -9.33 7.26
CA GLY A 111 -4.70 -9.02 8.23
C GLY A 111 -5.44 -7.74 7.86
N ALA A 112 -6.77 -7.72 7.89
CA ALA A 112 -7.55 -6.53 7.54
C ALA A 112 -7.15 -5.30 8.40
N GLY A 113 -6.80 -4.19 7.75
CA GLY A 113 -6.33 -2.97 8.43
C GLY A 113 -4.85 -2.97 8.85
N ASN A 114 -4.10 -4.02 8.49
CA ASN A 114 -2.65 -4.06 8.62
C ASN A 114 -1.99 -3.53 7.35
N TYR A 115 -1.27 -2.43 7.47
CA TYR A 115 -0.59 -1.80 6.35
C TYR A 115 0.91 -1.97 6.53
N SER A 116 1.51 -2.72 5.61
CA SER A 116 2.95 -2.86 5.39
C SER A 116 3.15 -3.42 3.98
N TYR A 117 4.38 -3.31 3.46
CA TYR A 117 4.78 -4.08 2.29
C TYR A 117 5.33 -5.41 2.74
N ALA A 118 5.03 -6.48 2.01
CA ALA A 118 5.58 -7.80 2.25
C ALA A 118 6.27 -8.33 1.00
N TYR A 119 7.44 -8.93 1.19
CA TYR A 119 8.23 -9.58 0.16
C TYR A 119 8.61 -10.99 0.61
N GLY A 120 8.34 -12.00 -0.21
CA GLY A 120 8.74 -13.38 0.01
C GLY A 120 9.32 -13.98 -1.26
N ASN A 121 10.37 -14.79 -1.15
CA ASN A 121 10.95 -15.51 -2.28
C ASN A 121 11.16 -16.99 -1.89
N VAL A 122 10.89 -17.87 -2.83
CA VAL A 122 11.23 -19.28 -2.76
C VAL A 122 12.70 -19.37 -3.17
N GLY A 123 13.59 -19.70 -2.23
CA GLY A 123 14.98 -20.18 -2.38
C GLY A 123 15.89 -19.65 -3.50
N LYS A 124 17.20 -19.58 -3.24
CA LYS A 124 18.18 -19.12 -4.25
C LYS A 124 18.12 -19.93 -5.56
N ASN A 125 17.83 -21.22 -5.42
CA ASN A 125 17.81 -22.21 -6.50
C ASN A 125 16.39 -22.70 -6.81
N SER A 126 15.35 -21.98 -6.42
CA SER A 126 13.99 -22.40 -6.77
C SER A 126 13.73 -22.14 -8.25
N TYR A 127 13.29 -23.19 -8.94
CA TYR A 127 12.88 -23.14 -10.34
C TYR A 127 11.40 -23.56 -10.43
N PRO A 128 10.52 -22.72 -11.01
CA PRO A 128 10.78 -21.39 -11.55
C PRO A 128 11.18 -20.38 -10.46
N ALA A 129 11.96 -19.35 -10.81
CA ALA A 129 12.27 -18.27 -9.89
C ALA A 129 10.99 -17.44 -9.65
N GLN A 130 10.58 -17.35 -8.39
CA GLN A 130 9.29 -16.78 -7.99
C GLN A 130 9.43 -15.91 -6.75
N TYR A 131 8.68 -14.82 -6.71
CA TYR A 131 8.55 -14.01 -5.49
C TYR A 131 7.14 -13.47 -5.38
N ASP A 132 6.74 -13.22 -4.13
CA ASP A 132 5.52 -12.53 -3.78
C ASP A 132 5.85 -11.13 -3.27
N LEU A 133 5.16 -10.11 -3.79
CA LEU A 133 5.29 -8.72 -3.37
C LEU A 133 3.91 -8.09 -3.22
N THR A 134 3.54 -7.75 -1.99
CA THR A 134 2.17 -7.36 -1.64
C THR A 134 2.07 -6.17 -0.69
N ALA A 135 0.91 -5.52 -0.73
CA ALA A 135 0.51 -4.44 0.18
C ALA A 135 -1.02 -4.46 0.35
N GLN A 136 -1.53 -3.97 1.48
CA GLN A 136 -2.97 -3.78 1.65
C GLN A 136 -3.42 -2.40 1.18
N LEU A 137 -4.45 -2.35 0.33
CA LEU A 137 -5.13 -1.11 -0.04
C LEU A 137 -6.16 -0.73 1.01
N GLU A 138 -6.39 0.56 1.19
CA GLU A 138 -7.44 1.07 2.07
C GLU A 138 -8.80 1.13 1.37
N ASN A 139 -8.80 1.42 0.06
CA ASN A 139 -10.00 1.50 -0.74
C ASN A 139 -10.59 0.10 -0.99
N THR A 140 -11.67 -0.20 -0.28
CA THR A 140 -12.39 -1.48 -0.41
C THR A 140 -13.08 -1.66 -1.76
N SER A 141 -13.20 -0.60 -2.57
CA SER A 141 -13.77 -0.66 -3.93
C SER A 141 -12.71 -0.60 -5.03
N ASP A 142 -11.43 -0.71 -4.68
CA ASP A 142 -10.36 -0.71 -5.67
C ASP A 142 -10.45 -1.95 -6.59
N PRO A 143 -10.38 -1.79 -7.93
CA PRO A 143 -10.49 -2.91 -8.87
C PRO A 143 -9.26 -3.81 -8.89
N ASP A 144 -8.12 -3.35 -8.40
CA ASP A 144 -6.87 -4.11 -8.35
C ASP A 144 -6.69 -4.85 -7.03
N ARG A 145 -7.73 -4.89 -6.18
CA ARG A 145 -7.67 -5.66 -4.95
C ARG A 145 -7.85 -7.16 -5.21
N CYS A 146 -7.31 -7.96 -4.30
CA CYS A 146 -7.33 -9.41 -4.27
C CYS A 146 -8.74 -9.98 -4.49
N GLY A 147 -9.75 -9.44 -3.80
CA GLY A 147 -11.13 -9.90 -3.91
C GLY A 147 -11.79 -9.69 -5.28
N VAL A 148 -11.16 -8.95 -6.20
CA VAL A 148 -11.61 -8.76 -7.59
C VAL A 148 -10.71 -9.52 -8.57
N LYS A 149 -9.39 -9.41 -8.40
CA LYS A 149 -8.40 -9.98 -9.33
C LYS A 149 -8.06 -11.45 -9.07
N ASN A 150 -8.37 -11.98 -7.89
CA ASN A 150 -8.04 -13.33 -7.44
C ASN A 150 -6.56 -13.67 -7.69
N TYR A 151 -5.67 -12.87 -7.09
CA TYR A 151 -4.23 -13.09 -7.20
C TYR A 151 -3.82 -14.46 -6.64
N LYS A 152 -2.74 -15.00 -7.20
CA LYS A 152 -2.15 -16.26 -6.78
C LYS A 152 -0.79 -15.98 -6.16
N TYR A 153 -0.67 -16.30 -4.88
CA TYR A 153 0.60 -16.33 -4.18
C TYR A 153 1.40 -17.54 -4.65
N TYR A 154 2.68 -17.31 -4.91
CA TYR A 154 3.63 -18.36 -5.26
C TYR A 154 4.30 -18.95 -4.02
N PHE A 155 4.17 -18.27 -2.88
CA PHE A 155 4.83 -18.58 -1.64
C PHE A 155 3.83 -19.01 -0.53
N GLY A 156 4.00 -20.24 0.00
CA GLY A 156 3.18 -20.81 1.07
C GLY A 156 1.80 -21.26 0.59
N ASP A 157 1.45 -22.53 0.80
CA ASP A 157 0.18 -23.10 0.33
C ASP A 157 -1.05 -22.37 0.89
N SER A 158 -1.67 -21.48 0.10
CA SER A 158 -3.11 -21.16 0.12
C SER A 158 -3.42 -19.88 -0.70
N PRO A 159 -3.88 -19.99 -1.96
CA PRO A 159 -4.03 -18.89 -2.92
C PRO A 159 -5.20 -17.93 -2.64
N TRP A 160 -5.65 -17.80 -1.40
CA TRP A 160 -6.95 -17.21 -1.13
C TRP A 160 -6.84 -15.74 -0.72
N CYS A 161 -7.10 -14.87 -1.67
CA CYS A 161 -7.96 -13.73 -1.39
C CYS A 161 -9.28 -14.27 -0.81
N THR A 162 -9.41 -14.52 0.50
CA THR A 162 -10.65 -15.14 1.01
C THR A 162 -11.79 -14.13 1.01
N ALA A 163 -12.47 -14.03 -0.13
CA ALA A 163 -13.75 -13.37 -0.29
C ALA A 163 -14.87 -14.05 0.54
N PHE A 164 -14.60 -15.19 1.18
CA PHE A 164 -15.60 -15.97 1.93
C PHE A 164 -15.02 -16.63 3.19
N GLY A 165 -14.64 -15.84 4.20
CA GLY A 165 -14.58 -16.30 5.60
C GLY A 165 -13.24 -16.82 6.16
N GLY A 166 -12.09 -16.46 5.56
CA GLY A 166 -10.77 -16.71 6.16
C GLY A 166 -10.17 -15.48 6.88
N SER A 167 -9.04 -15.67 7.58
CA SER A 167 -8.30 -14.63 8.31
C SER A 167 -7.59 -13.58 7.42
N TYR A 168 -7.68 -13.71 6.09
CA TYR A 168 -6.94 -12.89 5.12
C TYR A 168 -7.81 -11.80 4.46
N SER A 169 -7.22 -10.62 4.22
CA SER A 169 -7.89 -9.44 3.69
C SER A 169 -8.15 -9.56 2.18
N ASN A 170 -9.32 -9.10 1.75
CA ASN A 170 -9.67 -8.98 0.33
C ASN A 170 -9.10 -7.74 -0.35
N GLN A 171 -8.39 -6.91 0.42
CA GLN A 171 -7.88 -5.62 -0.01
C GLN A 171 -6.43 -5.67 -0.48
N ILE A 172 -5.82 -6.86 -0.54
CA ILE A 172 -4.42 -6.99 -0.94
C ILE A 172 -4.23 -6.63 -2.41
N PHE A 173 -3.22 -5.82 -2.68
CA PHE A 173 -2.69 -5.55 -4.00
C PHE A 173 -1.34 -6.27 -4.14
N GLU A 174 -1.14 -6.89 -5.29
CA GLU A 174 -0.03 -7.80 -5.53
C GLU A 174 0.58 -7.59 -6.91
N VAL A 175 1.91 -7.70 -6.99
CA VAL A 175 2.68 -7.57 -8.24
C VAL A 175 3.69 -8.70 -8.44
N SER A 176 3.44 -9.85 -7.82
CA SER A 176 4.25 -11.06 -7.84
C SER A 176 4.60 -11.54 -9.25
N GLN A 177 5.73 -12.21 -9.41
CA GLN A 177 6.21 -12.69 -10.70
C GLN A 177 6.72 -14.13 -10.62
N LEU A 178 6.49 -14.85 -11.71
CA LEU A 178 7.06 -16.16 -12.00
C LEU A 178 7.87 -16.03 -13.28
N LYS A 179 9.20 -16.23 -13.18
CA LYS A 179 10.09 -16.28 -14.35
C LYS A 179 10.52 -17.72 -14.59
N SER A 180 10.11 -18.27 -15.74
CA SER A 180 10.66 -19.50 -16.31
C SER A 180 11.75 -19.14 -17.31
N PHE A 181 12.85 -19.90 -17.31
CA PHE A 181 13.93 -19.79 -18.30
C PHE A 181 13.46 -20.28 -19.68
#